data_AF-A0A368W142-F1
#
_entry.id   AF-A0A368W142-F1
#
_cell.length_a   1.000
_cell.length_b   1.000
_cell.length_c   1.000
_cell.angle_alpha   90.00
_cell.angle_beta   90.00
_cell.angle_gamma   90.00
#
_symmetry.space_group_name_H-M   'P 1'
#
loop_
_entity.id
_entity.type
_entity.pdbx_description
1 polymer ?
#
loop_
_entity_poly.entity_id
_entity_poly.type
_entity_poly.pdbx_seq_one_letter_code
_entity_poly.pdbx_strand_id
1 'polypeptide(L)' 'YVAGFTAPEGKTMGHAGAIVSGSSGTAEAKKEALEAAGVQVGKTPSATAQLMRKILA' A
#
# COMPACT_ATOMS: atom_id res chain seq x y z
N TYR A 1 4.98 3.32 0.20
CA TYR A 1 3.82 3.08 1.08
C TYR A 1 2.56 3.00 0.24
N VAL A 2 1.63 2.11 0.57
CA VAL A 2 0.24 2.13 0.06
C VAL A 2 -0.69 2.08 1.28
N ALA A 3 -1.67 2.97 1.37
CA ALA A 3 -2.64 2.95 2.46
C ALA A 3 -3.72 1.87 2.26
N GLY A 4 -4.34 1.42 3.35
CA GLY A 4 -5.48 0.49 3.29
C GLY A 4 -5.14 -1.00 3.46
N PHE A 5 -4.00 -1.35 4.07
CA PHE A 5 -3.66 -2.75 4.38
C PHE A 5 -4.68 -3.45 5.30
N THR A 6 -5.44 -2.68 6.08
CA THR A 6 -6.49 -3.18 6.98
C THR A 6 -7.88 -2.72 6.55
N ALA A 7 -8.03 -2.26 5.29
CA ALA A 7 -9.32 -1.81 4.79
C ALA A 7 -10.25 -3.01 4.60
N PRO A 8 -11.48 -2.97 5.18
CA PRO A 8 -12.44 -4.04 4.96
C PRO A 8 -12.99 -3.99 3.53
N GLU A 9 -13.31 -5.16 2.98
CA GLU A 9 -13.90 -5.28 1.64
C GLU A 9 -15.27 -4.60 1.56
N GLY A 10 -15.59 -4.01 0.40
CA GLY A 10 -16.90 -3.43 0.12
C GLY A 10 -17.21 -2.14 0.89
N LYS A 11 -16.24 -1.57 1.62
CA LYS A 11 -16.41 -0.32 2.37
C LYS A 11 -15.56 0.81 1.78
N THR A 12 -16.22 1.93 1.49
CA THR A 12 -15.53 3.17 1.13
C THR A 12 -14.87 3.81 2.35
N MET A 13 -13.58 4.10 2.24
CA MET A 13 -12.75 4.68 3.31
C MET A 13 -12.54 6.19 3.09
N GLY A 14 -13.62 6.97 3.24
CA GLY A 14 -13.59 8.43 3.11
C GLY A 14 -13.55 8.91 1.67
N HIS A 15 -12.39 8.80 0.99
CA HIS A 15 -12.27 9.18 -0.42
C HIS A 15 -13.15 8.27 -1.30
N ALA A 16 -13.88 8.83 -2.27
CA ALA A 16 -14.86 8.08 -3.08
C ALA A 16 -14.26 6.84 -3.77
N GLY A 17 -13.05 6.95 -4.32
CA GLY A 17 -12.31 5.83 -4.91
C GLY A 17 -11.52 4.93 -3.93
N ALA A 18 -11.55 5.18 -2.62
CA ALA A 18 -10.85 4.37 -1.62
C ALA A 18 -11.74 3.20 -1.16
N ILE A 19 -11.98 2.25 -2.06
CA ILE A 19 -12.78 1.04 -1.81
C ILE A 19 -12.03 -0.19 -2.34
N VAL A 20 -12.12 -1.30 -1.61
CA VAL A 20 -11.69 -2.62 -2.08
C VAL A 20 -12.90 -3.34 -2.68
N SER A 21 -12.78 -3.84 -3.90
CA SER A 21 -13.88 -4.50 -4.62
C SER A 21 -13.43 -5.86 -5.14
N GLY A 22 -13.89 -6.94 -4.51
CA GLY A 22 -13.43 -8.30 -4.82
C GLY A 22 -11.93 -8.45 -4.55
N SER A 23 -11.24 -9.16 -5.45
CA SER A 23 -9.77 -9.31 -5.41
C SER A 23 -9.00 -8.07 -5.91
N SER A 24 -9.69 -7.04 -6.39
CA SER A 24 -9.08 -5.84 -6.96
C SER A 24 -9.07 -4.68 -5.97
N GLY A 25 -8.02 -3.85 -6.05
CA GLY A 25 -7.87 -2.64 -5.24
C GLY A 25 -7.27 -2.83 -3.84
N THR A 26 -6.94 -4.07 -3.44
CA THR A 26 -6.27 -4.34 -2.15
C THR A 26 -4.91 -3.65 -2.07
N ALA A 27 -4.52 -3.21 -0.87
CA ALA A 27 -3.19 -2.64 -0.66
C ALA A 27 -2.07 -3.70 -0.82
N GLU A 28 -2.38 -4.97 -0.55
CA GLU A 28 -1.45 -6.09 -0.71
C GLU A 28 -1.11 -6.36 -2.17
N ALA A 29 -2.11 -6.45 -3.06
CA ALA A 29 -1.86 -6.62 -4.50
C ALA A 29 -1.05 -5.45 -5.10
N LYS A 30 -1.31 -4.22 -4.64
CA LYS A 30 -0.53 -3.04 -5.05
C LYS A 30 0.91 -3.09 -4.54
N LYS A 31 1.12 -3.59 -3.31
CA LYS A 31 2.46 -3.80 -2.73
C LYS A 31 3.24 -4.80 -3.59
N GLU A 32 2.65 -5.95 -3.89
CA GLU A 32 3.28 -7.01 -4.69
C GLU A 32 3.65 -6.52 -6.09
N ALA A 33 2.75 -5.80 -6.77
CA ALA A 33 3.01 -5.24 -8.09
C ALA A 33 4.16 -4.24 -8.10
N LEU A 34 4.24 -3.36 -7.09
CA LEU A 34 5.33 -2.40 -6.94
C LEU A 34 6.67 -3.09 -6.62
N GLU A 35 6.66 -4.09 -5.73
CA GLU A 35 7.85 -4.86 -5.39
C GLU A 35 8.37 -5.68 -6.58
N ALA A 36 7.48 -6.25 -7.40
CA ALA A 36 7.83 -6.91 -8.65
C ALA A 36 8.49 -5.96 -9.67
N ALA A 37 8.18 -4.66 -9.59
CA ALA A 37 8.83 -3.61 -10.37
C ALA A 37 10.12 -3.06 -9.72
N GLY A 38 10.59 -3.65 -8.61
CA GLY A 38 11.81 -3.25 -7.90
C GLY A 38 11.63 -2.11 -6.89
N VAL A 39 10.39 -1.69 -6.59
CA VAL A 39 10.11 -0.63 -5.61
C VAL A 39 9.98 -1.24 -4.21
N GLN A 40 10.72 -0.73 -3.23
CA GLN A 40 10.55 -1.12 -1.83
C GLN A 40 9.30 -0.46 -1.22
N VAL A 41 8.34 -1.26 -0.74
CA VAL A 41 7.07 -0.75 -0.18
C VAL A 41 6.95 -1.06 1.30
N GLY A 42 7.03 -0.02 2.15
CA GLY A 42 6.75 -0.14 3.58
C GLY A 42 5.27 -0.40 3.87
N LYS A 43 4.98 -1.31 4.82
CA LYS A 43 3.61 -1.61 5.31
C LYS A 43 2.98 -0.48 6.14
N THR A 44 3.81 0.41 6.69
CA THR A 44 3.37 1.60 7.43
C THR A 44 4.06 2.86 6.88
N PRO A 45 3.54 4.07 7.18
CA PRO A 45 4.23 5.32 6.83
C PRO A 45 5.64 5.37 7.43
N SER A 46 5.79 4.99 8.71
CA SER A 46 7.08 4.98 9.41
C SER A 46 8.08 3.99 8.78
N ALA A 47 7.62 2.80 8.39
CA ALA A 47 8.49 1.84 7.69
C ALA A 47 8.97 2.39 6.34
N THR A 48 8.13 3.15 5.64
CA THR A 48 8.53 3.79 4.37
C THR A 48 9.59 4.88 4.58
N ALA A 49 9.49 5.66 5.65
CA ALA A 49 10.53 6.62 6.02
C ALA A 49 11.87 5.92 6.33
N GLN A 50 11.83 4.77 7.02
CA GLN A 50 13.03 3.96 7.29
C GLN A 50 13.66 3.41 6.01
N LEU A 51 12.84 2.93 5.05
CA LEU A 51 13.33 2.47 3.75
C LEU A 51 14.03 3.61 2.99
N MET A 52 13.43 4.79 2.94
CA MET A 52 14.06 5.94 2.28
C MET A 52 15.40 6.33 2.91
N ARG A 53 15.50 6.32 4.25
CA ARG A 53 16.78 6.56 4.93
C ARG A 53 17.85 5.53 4.55
N LYS A 54 17.48 4.26 4.35
CA LYS A 54 18.42 3.21 3.91
C LYS A 54 18.87 3.37 2.46
N ILE A 55 18.02 3.92 1.59
CA ILE A 55 18.32 4.13 0.17
C ILE A 55 19.24 5.35 -0.02
N LEU A 56 19.08 6.39 0.80
CA LEU A 56 19.82 7.65 0.67
C LEU A 56 21.14 7.70 1.45
N ALA A 57 21.42 6.71 2.32
CA ALA A 57 22.65 6.60 3.09
C ALA A 57 23.68 5.76 2.35
#